data_AF-A0A6V7IAZ5-F1
#
_entry.id   AF-A0A6V7IAZ5-F1
#
_cell.length_a   1.000
_cell.length_b   1.000
_cell.length_c   1.000
_cell.angle_alpha   90.00
_cell.angle_beta   90.00
_cell.angle_gamma   90.00
#
_symmetry.space_group_name_H-M   'P 1'
#
loop_
_entity.id
_entity.type
_entity.pdbx_description
1 polymer ?
#
loop_
_entity_poly.entity_id
_entity_poly.type
_entity_poly.pdbx_seq_one_letter_code
_entity_poly.pdbx_strand_id
1 'polypeptide(L)' 'NALACLAINSAGTIVATASALGTLIRVWDTMKRSLLVELRRGADTALLY' A
#
# COMPACT_ATOMS: atom_id res chain seq x y z
N ASN A 1 -3.06 6.61 12.22
CA ASN A 1 -2.36 6.62 10.91
C ASN A 1 -3.42 6.70 9.84
N ALA A 2 -3.58 7.85 9.18
CA ALA A 2 -4.58 8.01 8.12
C ALA A 2 -4.10 7.28 6.85
N LEU A 3 -5.01 6.58 6.18
CA LEU A 3 -4.75 5.93 4.90
C LEU A 3 -4.86 7.01 3.81
N ALA A 4 -3.83 7.15 2.97
CA ALA A 4 -3.82 8.17 1.91
C ALA A 4 -4.30 7.59 0.58
N CYS A 5 -3.84 6.39 0.24
CA CYS A 5 -4.13 5.78 -1.05
C CYS A 5 -4.44 4.29 -0.90
N LEU A 6 -5.39 3.83 -1.73
CA LEU A 6 -5.74 2.42 -1.89
C LEU A 6 -5.95 2.13 -3.38
N ALA A 7 -5.33 1.05 -3.87
CA ALA A 7 -5.47 0.59 -5.24
C ALA A 7 -5.64 -0.93 -5.27
N ILE A 8 -6.42 -1.43 -6.20
CA ILE A 8 -6.71 -2.85 -6.38
C ILE A 8 -6.34 -3.23 -7.82
N ASN A 9 -5.81 -4.44 -8.03
CA ASN A 9 -5.55 -4.94 -9.38
C ASN A 9 -6.87 -5.29 -10.11
N SER A 10 -6.85 -5.35 -11.44
CA SER A 10 -8.08 -5.64 -12.22
C SER A 10 -8.77 -6.96 -11.85
N ALA A 11 -8.02 -7.93 -11.31
CA ALA A 11 -8.55 -9.23 -10.90
C ALA A 11 -9.11 -9.24 -9.46
N GLY A 12 -8.93 -8.17 -8.68
CA GLY A 12 -9.38 -8.09 -7.29
C GLY A 12 -8.61 -8.96 -6.29
N THR A 13 -7.52 -9.61 -6.71
CA THR A 13 -6.74 -10.55 -5.89
C THR A 13 -5.67 -9.86 -5.04
N ILE A 14 -5.29 -8.63 -5.41
CA ILE A 14 -4.21 -7.88 -4.76
C ILE A 14 -4.68 -6.47 -4.45
N VAL A 15 -4.39 -6.01 -3.23
CA VAL A 15 -4.64 -4.63 -2.79
C VAL A 15 -3.34 -3.97 -2.32
N ALA A 16 -3.06 -2.79 -2.85
CA ALA A 16 -1.98 -1.92 -2.41
C ALA A 16 -2.55 -0.81 -1.51
N THR A 17 -1.87 -0.56 -0.39
CA THR A 17 -2.24 0.43 0.61
C THR A 17 -1.05 1.30 0.95
N ALA A 18 -1.27 2.59 1.16
CA ALA A 18 -0.25 3.51 1.62
C ALA A 18 -0.81 4.50 2.64
N SER A 19 -0.04 4.80 3.68
CA SER A 19 -0.42 5.79 4.69
C SER A 19 -0.08 7.20 4.25
N ALA A 20 -0.67 8.21 4.90
CA ALA A 20 -0.40 9.64 4.65
C ALA A 20 1.06 10.06 4.91
N LEU A 21 1.82 9.29 5.68
CA LEU A 21 3.27 9.48 5.78
C LEU A 21 3.99 9.15 4.46
N GLY A 22 3.36 8.37 3.58
CA GLY A 22 3.84 8.08 2.23
C GLY A 22 5.18 7.36 2.17
N THR A 23 5.68 6.83 3.29
CA THR A 23 7.00 6.19 3.39
C THR A 23 6.94 4.69 3.12
N LEU A 24 5.80 4.06 3.37
CA LEU A 24 5.60 2.62 3.29
C LEU A 24 4.35 2.31 2.46
N ILE A 25 4.55 1.51 1.41
CA ILE A 25 3.49 0.93 0.59
C ILE A 25 3.43 -0.55 0.91
N ARG A 26 2.24 -1.05 1.25
CA ARG A 26 2.01 -2.46 1.56
C ARG A 26 1.08 -3.07 0.55
N VAL A 27 1.46 -4.24 0.04
CA VAL A 27 0.69 -5.02 -0.92
C VAL A 27 0.22 -6.29 -0.24
N TRP A 28 -1.08 -6.55 -0.32
CA TRP A 28 -1.75 -7.65 0.36
C TRP A 28 -2.44 -8.56 -0.64
N ASP A 29 -2.46 -9.85 -0.35
CA ASP A 29 -3.35 -10.81 -0.98
C ASP A 29 -4.74 -10.68 -0.35
N THR A 30 -5.77 -10.41 -1.16
CA THR A 30 -7.13 -10.16 -0.66
C THR A 30 -7.82 -11.43 -0.15
N MET A 31 -7.43 -12.60 -0.69
CA MET A 31 -8.04 -13.89 -0.36
C MET A 31 -7.40 -14.50 0.89
N LYS A 32 -6.06 -14.49 0.95
CA LYS A 32 -5.27 -15.02 2.06
C LYS A 32 -5.12 -14.03 3.20
N ARG A 33 -5.45 -12.75 2.97
CA ARG A 33 -5.31 -11.63 3.93
C ARG A 33 -3.88 -11.51 4.45
N SER A 34 -2.91 -11.87 3.60
CA SER A 34 -1.50 -11.92 3.94
C SER A 34 -0.75 -10.77 3.28
N LEU A 35 0.19 -10.16 4.01
CA LEU A 35 1.12 -9.21 3.43
C LEU A 35 2.04 -9.94 2.46
N LEU A 36 2.04 -9.51 1.20
CA LEU A 36 2.90 -10.06 0.16
C LEU A 36 4.24 -9.33 0.12
N VAL A 37 4.19 -7.99 0.14
CA VAL A 37 5.41 -7.17 0.11
C VAL A 37 5.20 -5.83 0.79
N GLU A 38 6.28 -5.35 1.41
CA GLU A 38 6.41 -4.00 1.95
C GLU A 38 7.48 -3.25 1.14
N LEU A 39 7.09 -2.14 0.53
CA LEU A 39 7.96 -1.31 -0.30
C LEU A 39 8.18 0.02 0.42
N ARG A 40 9.45 0.44 0.53
CA ARG A 40 9.82 1.73 1.13
C ARG A 40 10.27 2.68 0.02
N ARG A 41 9.51 3.76 -0.18
CA ARG A 41 9.74 4.78 -1.23
C ARG A 41 10.80 5.84 -0.82
N GLY A 42 11.64 5.53 0.16
CA GLY A 42 12.66 6.44 0.71
C GLY A 42 12.47 6.77 2.20
N ALA A 43 13.36 7.58 2.76
CA ALA A 43 13.28 8.07 4.15
C ALA A 43 12.41 9.33 4.26
N ASP A 44 12.42 10.19 3.23
CA ASP A 44 11.68 11.45 3.20
C ASP A 44 10.19 11.23 2.96
N THR A 45 9.35 12.00 3.65
CA THR A 45 7.89 12.03 3.48
C THR A 45 7.55 12.52 2.07
N ALA A 46 6.68 11.81 1.35
CA ALA A 46 6.16 12.27 0.06
C ALA A 46 4.64 12.20 0.06
N LEU A 47 4.00 13.25 -0.44
CA LEU A 47 2.57 13.27 -0.70
C LEU A 47 2.25 12.25 -1.82
N LEU A 48 1.34 11.33 -1.53
CA LEU A 48 0.79 10.39 -2.51
C LEU A 48 -0.53 10.97 -3.03
N TYR A 49 -0.71 11.00 -4.35
CA TYR A 49 -1.95 11.40 -5.04
C TYR A 49 -2.60 10.21 -5.71
#